data_AF-A0A7K4JKR6-F1
#
_entry.id   AF-A0A7K4JKR6-F1
#
_cell.length_a   1.000
_cell.length_b   1.000
_cell.length_c   1.000
_cell.angle_alpha   90.00
_cell.angle_beta   90.00
_cell.angle_gamma   90.00
#
_symmetry.space_group_name_H-M   'P 1'
#
loop_
_entity.id
_entity.type
_entity.pdbx_description
1 polymer ?
#
loop_
_entity_poly.entity_id
_entity_poly.type
_entity_poly.pdbx_seq_one_letter_code
_entity_poly.pdbx_strand_id
1 'polypeptide(L)' 'MFWKFDLNTTSHVDKLLDKEDVTLHELMDEDDILQECKAQNRKLLDFLCQQHCMEELVNLITHEPPVDMDEKVRFK' A
#
# COMPACT_ATOMS: atom_id res chain seq x y z
N MET A 1 10.32 -18.94 -1.74
CA MET A 1 9.20 -18.58 -2.63
C MET A 1 8.69 -17.23 -2.19
N PHE A 2 8.27 -16.38 -3.13
CA PHE A 2 7.73 -15.02 -2.92
C PHE A 2 6.42 -14.98 -2.09
N TRP A 3 5.97 -16.13 -1.61
CA TRP A 3 4.70 -16.35 -0.91
C TRP A 3 4.94 -17.16 0.36
N LYS A 4 5.76 -16.65 1.28
CA LYS A 4 5.84 -17.24 2.62
C LYS A 4 4.64 -16.76 3.43
N PHE A 5 3.89 -17.72 3.96
CA PHE A 5 2.72 -17.49 4.79
C PHE A 5 3.21 -17.37 6.24
N ASP A 6 3.82 -16.24 6.58
CA ASP A 6 4.20 -15.96 7.96
C ASP A 6 2.98 -15.37 8.66
N LEU A 7 2.29 -16.21 9.44
CA LEU A 7 1.23 -15.82 10.37
C LEU A 7 1.85 -14.98 11.50
N ASN A 8 2.22 -13.73 11.21
CA ASN A 8 2.78 -12.85 12.23
C ASN A 8 1.68 -12.37 13.18
N THR A 9 2.02 -12.47 14.46
CA THR A 9 1.18 -12.30 15.66
C THR A 9 0.63 -10.87 15.89
N THR A 10 0.84 -9.92 14.99
CA THR A 10 0.07 -8.65 14.86
C THR A 10 0.39 -8.07 13.49
N SER A 11 -0.62 -7.82 12.65
CA SER A 11 -0.40 -7.22 11.32
C SER A 11 0.24 -5.84 11.45
N HIS A 12 1.38 -5.63 10.80
CA HIS A 12 2.06 -4.32 10.78
C HIS A 12 1.20 -3.30 10.02
N VAL A 13 0.53 -3.75 8.95
CA VAL A 13 -0.47 -2.98 8.20
C VAL A 13 -1.61 -2.53 9.10
N ASP A 14 -2.15 -3.39 9.98
CA ASP A 14 -3.20 -2.97 10.92
C ASP A 14 -2.72 -1.87 11.88
N LYS A 15 -1.48 -1.97 12.39
CA LYS A 15 -0.90 -0.92 13.25
C LYS A 15 -0.70 0.40 12.51
N LEU A 16 -0.35 0.31 11.22
CA LEU A 16 -0.17 1.47 10.37
C LEU A 16 -1.52 2.15 10.10
N LEU A 17 -2.56 1.36 9.81
CA LEU A 17 -3.94 1.84 9.61
C LEU A 17 -4.58 2.42 10.87
N ASP A 18 -4.08 2.08 12.06
CA ASP A 18 -4.54 2.67 13.32
C ASP A 18 -3.96 4.09 13.57
N LYS A 19 -3.03 4.59 12.73
CA LYS A 19 -2.57 5.99 12.79
C LYS A 19 -3.59 6.94 12.16
N GLU A 20 -3.78 8.12 12.75
CA GLU A 20 -4.73 9.12 12.25
C GLU A 20 -4.31 9.74 10.91
N ASP A 21 -3.01 9.76 10.61
CA ASP A 21 -2.38 10.43 9.46
C ASP A 21 -1.77 9.45 8.45
N VAL A 22 -2.18 8.17 8.48
CA VAL A 22 -1.68 7.16 7.55
C VAL A 22 -1.95 7.55 6.10
N THR A 23 -0.93 7.39 5.26
CA THR A 23 -1.02 7.66 3.83
C THR A 23 -1.04 6.37 3.01
N LEU A 24 -1.62 6.45 1.79
CA LEU A 24 -1.56 5.34 0.83
C LEU A 24 -0.12 4.93 0.52
N HIS A 25 0.79 5.90 0.39
CA HIS A 25 2.19 5.64 0.09
C HIS A 25 2.89 4.83 1.19
N GLU A 26 2.66 5.17 2.46
CA GLU A 26 3.20 4.38 3.57
C GLU A 26 2.71 2.94 3.53
N LEU A 27 1.43 2.71 3.20
CA LEU A 27 0.89 1.35 3.07
C LEU A 27 1.48 0.61 1.86
N MET A 28 1.72 1.31 0.75
CA MET A 28 2.32 0.71 -0.44
C MET A 28 3.80 0.35 -0.27
N ASP A 29 4.51 1.00 0.66
CA ASP A 29 5.90 0.67 1.03
C ASP A 29 5.99 -0.59 1.93
N GLU A 30 4.86 -1.13 2.43
CA GLU A 30 4.85 -2.33 3.26
C GLU A 30 5.00 -3.61 2.41
N ASP A 31 6.03 -4.41 2.72
CA ASP A 31 6.33 -5.66 2.00
C ASP A 31 5.16 -6.67 1.98
N ASP A 32 4.33 -6.66 3.03
CA ASP A 32 3.23 -7.60 3.23
C ASP A 32 1.89 -7.12 2.63
N ILE A 33 1.83 -5.92 2.02
CA ILE A 33 0.57 -5.29 1.56
C ILE A 33 -0.25 -6.20 0.64
N LEU A 34 0.40 -6.89 -0.29
CA LEU A 34 -0.26 -7.83 -1.20
C LEU A 34 -0.72 -9.10 -0.50
N GLN A 35 0.02 -9.57 0.51
CA GLN A 35 -0.39 -10.72 1.31
C GLN A 35 -1.61 -10.40 2.16
N GLU A 36 -1.65 -9.23 2.81
CA GLU A 36 -2.78 -8.76 3.62
C GLU A 36 -4.04 -8.56 2.77
N CYS A 37 -3.90 -8.01 1.55
CA CYS A 37 -4.98 -7.95 0.56
C CYS A 37 -5.52 -9.34 0.22
N LYS A 38 -4.62 -10.30 -0.07
CA LYS A 38 -4.99 -11.69 -0.39
C LYS A 38 -5.64 -12.40 0.80
N ALA A 39 -5.19 -12.10 2.02
CA ALA A 39 -5.76 -12.60 3.27
C ALA A 39 -7.10 -11.95 3.63
N GLN A 40 -7.61 -11.03 2.79
CA GLN A 40 -8.87 -10.32 3.00
C GLN A 40 -8.87 -9.49 4.30
N ASN A 41 -7.75 -8.84 4.63
CA ASN A 41 -7.70 -7.90 5.74
C ASN A 41 -8.74 -6.78 5.50
N ARG A 42 -9.80 -6.77 6.29
CA ARG A 42 -10.92 -5.83 6.12
C ARG A 42 -10.52 -4.38 6.32
N LYS A 43 -9.69 -4.07 7.31
CA LYS A 43 -9.25 -2.69 7.56
C LYS A 43 -8.50 -2.15 6.35
N LEU A 44 -7.60 -2.97 5.79
CA LEU A 44 -6.86 -2.61 4.60
C LEU A 44 -7.77 -2.44 3.38
N LEU A 45 -8.66 -3.40 3.13
CA LEU A 45 -9.58 -3.32 2.01
C LEU A 45 -10.51 -2.11 2.11
N ASP A 46 -11.05 -1.83 3.30
CA ASP A 46 -11.92 -0.68 3.54
C ASP A 46 -11.18 0.64 3.27
N PHE A 47 -9.90 0.74 3.67
CA PHE A 47 -9.04 1.90 3.38
C PHE A 47 -8.76 2.04 1.87
N LEU A 48 -8.26 0.97 1.22
CA LEU A 48 -7.92 1.01 -0.21
C LEU A 48 -9.14 1.30 -1.09
N CYS A 49 -10.33 0.87 -0.68
CA CYS A 49 -11.58 1.14 -1.39
C CYS A 49 -12.14 2.56 -1.18
N GLN A 50 -11.53 3.41 -0.35
CA GLN A 50 -11.92 4.81 -0.25
C GLN A 50 -11.66 5.52 -1.59
N GLN A 51 -12.52 6.46 -1.96
CA GLN A 51 -12.46 7.12 -3.27
C GLN A 51 -11.07 7.74 -3.55
N HIS A 52 -10.52 8.49 -2.60
CA HIS A 52 -9.22 9.13 -2.75
C HIS A 52 -8.09 8.10 -2.93
N CYS A 53 -8.10 6.99 -2.19
CA CYS A 53 -7.12 5.92 -2.36
C CYS A 53 -7.23 5.26 -3.73
N MET A 54 -8.46 4.96 -4.18
CA MET A 54 -8.68 4.35 -5.50
C MET A 54 -8.23 5.27 -6.65
N GLU A 55 -8.52 6.56 -6.56
CA GLU A 55 -8.06 7.56 -7.55
C GLU A 55 -6.53 7.62 -7.58
N GLU A 56 -5.88 7.68 -6.41
CA GLU A 56 -4.41 7.71 -6.32
C GLU A 56 -3.76 6.41 -6.81
N LEU A 57 -4.30 5.24 -6.48
CA LEU A 57 -3.83 3.96 -7.02
C LEU A 57 -3.87 3.92 -8.55
N VAL A 58 -4.95 4.42 -9.14
CA VAL A 58 -5.08 4.53 -10.60
C VAL A 58 -4.08 5.54 -11.16
N ASN A 59 -3.90 6.68 -10.51
CA ASN A 59 -2.92 7.69 -10.91
C ASN A 59 -1.51 7.12 -10.94
N LEU A 60 -1.10 6.39 -9.90
CA LEU A 60 0.23 5.76 -9.80
C LEU A 60 0.51 4.73 -10.91
N ILE A 61 -0.53 4.08 -11.45
CA ILE A 61 -0.39 3.11 -12.53
C ILE A 61 -0.43 3.79 -13.91
N THR A 62 -1.25 4.82 -14.07
CA THR A 62 -1.60 5.41 -15.37
C THR A 62 -0.80 6.65 -15.74
N HIS A 63 -0.24 7.35 -14.75
CA HIS A 63 0.53 8.56 -14.96
C HIS A 63 2.01 8.30 -14.70
N GLU A 64 2.84 8.71 -15.66
CA GLU A 64 4.28 8.68 -15.46
C GLU A 64 4.68 9.73 -14.41
N PRO A 65 5.59 9.39 -13.49
CA PRO A 65 6.06 10.35 -12.51
C PRO A 65 6.80 11.49 -13.22
N PRO A 66 6.71 12.73 -12.69
CA PRO A 66 7.22 13.92 -13.35
C PRO A 66 8.69 13.79 -13.77
N VAL A 67 9.02 14.28 -14.97
CA VAL A 67 10.37 14.18 -15.54
C VAL A 67 11.44 14.93 -14.76
N ASP A 68 11.04 15.87 -13.90
CA ASP A 68 11.88 16.63 -12.99
C ASP A 68 12.16 15.91 -11.66
N MET A 69 11.49 14.79 -11.36
CA MET A 69 11.86 13.94 -10.23
C MET A 69 13.13 13.13 -10.53
N ASP A 70 13.96 12.95 -9.50
CA ASP A 70 15.17 12.11 -9.58
C ASP A 70 14.82 10.71 -10.13
N GLU A 71 15.60 10.20 -11.09
CA GLU A 71 15.32 8.91 -11.73
C GLU A 71 15.21 7.76 -10.72
N LYS A 72 15.92 7.82 -9.60
CA LYS A 72 15.84 6.81 -8.54
C LYS A 72 14.50 6.81 -7.80
N VAL A 73 13.77 7.93 -7.85
CA VAL A 73 12.44 8.08 -7.28
C VAL A 73 11.38 7.75 -8.32
N ARG A 74 11.60 8.11 -9.60
CA ARG A 74 10.67 7.80 -10.71
C ARG A 74 10.47 6.30 -10.95
N PHE A 75 11.48 5.48 -10.68
CA PHE A 75 11.45 4.04 -10.98
C PHE A 75 11.69 3.17 -9.74
N LYS A 76 11.37 3.68 -8.55
CA LYS A 76 11.51 2.92 -7.31
C LYS A 76 10.51 1.77 -7.26
#